data_AF-A0A1H4GCY4-F1
#
_entry.id   AF-A0A1H4GCY4-F1
#
_cell.length_a   1.000
_cell.length_b   1.000
_cell.length_c   1.000
_cell.angle_alpha   90.00
_cell.angle_beta   90.00
_cell.angle_gamma   90.00
#
_symmetry.space_group_name_H-M   'P 1'
#
loop_
_entity.id
_entity.type
_entity.pdbx_description
1 polymer ?
#
loop_
_entity_poly.entity_id
_entity_poly.type
_entity_poly.pdbx_seq_one_letter_code
_entity_poly.pdbx_strand_id
1 'polypeptide(L)'
;MKGCQLYLILICFFSYSSFSQKVKLNESAKKMEGIKISADKHSEMEVHTINAASSYHVVEKINMTFGGYTTTYTVSDLSQVNTNDLGPNNTRVVTPHFSEDKHLTDNQIEKLTDSIKQSFIPIDSIVKKDIKTNTDFVYVNPLQTYERVAEKGYKSIDMFKKLGNAYFFNEKLKEAARWYGELFAMTTDLEPVYYYRYAQSLRFTGEKEKGDEMMAIFDEMLENNTDKKN
;
A
#
# COMPACT_ATOMS: atom_id res chain seq x y z
N MET A 1 9.37 73.67 -13.78
CA MET A 1 9.45 73.07 -12.43
C MET A 1 8.07 72.63 -11.98
N LYS A 2 8.01 71.41 -11.43
CA LYS A 2 6.92 70.73 -10.67
C LYS A 2 6.32 69.54 -11.41
N GLY A 3 7.06 68.42 -11.31
CA GLY A 3 6.55 67.09 -11.59
C GLY A 3 5.58 66.66 -10.47
N CYS A 4 4.41 66.20 -10.86
CA CYS A 4 3.40 65.65 -9.95
C CYS A 4 3.58 64.13 -9.94
N GLN A 5 4.15 63.60 -8.86
CA GLN A 5 4.22 62.16 -8.63
C GLN A 5 2.83 61.63 -8.25
N LEU A 6 2.36 60.65 -9.01
CA LEU A 6 1.15 59.89 -8.74
C LEU A 6 1.54 58.70 -7.84
N TYR A 7 1.15 58.73 -6.56
CA TYR A 7 1.34 57.61 -5.64
C TYR A 7 0.04 56.80 -5.56
N LEU A 8 0.06 55.56 -6.04
CA LEU A 8 -1.06 54.63 -6.04
C LEU A 8 -0.98 53.78 -4.77
N ILE A 9 -1.77 54.12 -3.74
CA ILE A 9 -1.85 53.37 -2.48
C ILE A 9 -2.78 52.18 -2.70
N LEU A 10 -2.20 50.99 -2.82
CA LEU A 10 -2.91 49.71 -2.86
C LEU A 10 -3.29 49.31 -1.42
N ILE A 11 -4.55 49.56 -1.02
CA ILE A 11 -5.08 49.11 0.28
C ILE A 11 -5.43 47.62 0.15
N CYS A 12 -4.57 46.75 0.65
CA CYS A 12 -4.84 45.33 0.80
C CYS A 12 -5.89 45.10 1.90
N PHE A 13 -7.15 44.90 1.51
CA PHE A 13 -8.16 44.30 2.37
C PHE A 13 -7.90 42.79 2.49
N PHE A 14 -7.02 42.41 3.43
CA PHE A 14 -6.94 41.03 3.91
C PHE A 14 -8.19 40.73 4.74
N SER A 15 -9.18 40.10 4.13
CA SER A 15 -10.30 39.47 4.84
C SER A 15 -9.80 38.23 5.55
N TYR A 16 -9.31 38.38 6.78
CA TYR A 16 -9.12 37.25 7.69
C TYR A 16 -10.48 36.66 8.07
N SER A 17 -10.93 35.63 7.36
CA SER A 17 -11.97 34.73 7.87
C SER A 17 -11.32 33.64 8.71
N SER A 18 -10.92 34.00 9.93
CA SER A 18 -10.60 33.02 10.99
C SER A 18 -11.90 32.55 11.63
N PHE A 19 -12.46 31.45 11.11
CA PHE A 19 -13.62 30.80 11.71
C PHE A 19 -13.17 29.82 12.79
N SER A 20 -13.03 30.30 14.03
CA SER A 20 -12.99 29.45 15.23
C SER A 20 -14.40 29.09 15.64
N GLN A 21 -14.76 27.80 15.63
CA GLN A 21 -15.89 27.30 16.41
C GLN A 21 -15.40 26.63 17.68
N LYS A 22 -15.76 27.25 18.81
CA LYS A 22 -15.73 26.66 20.15
C LYS A 22 -16.67 25.45 20.19
N VAL A 23 -16.12 24.27 20.45
CA VAL A 23 -16.90 23.09 20.84
C VAL A 23 -17.46 23.33 22.24
N LYS A 24 -18.79 23.25 22.37
CA LYS A 24 -19.51 23.32 23.63
C LYS A 24 -19.59 21.91 24.20
N LEU A 25 -18.90 21.65 25.30
CA LEU A 25 -19.05 20.42 26.08
C LEU A 25 -20.46 20.35 26.67
N ASN A 26 -21.18 19.27 26.40
CA ASN A 26 -22.37 18.87 27.13
C ASN A 26 -22.19 17.44 27.65
N GLU A 27 -21.92 17.34 28.95
CA GLU A 27 -22.09 16.11 29.71
C GLU A 27 -23.59 15.76 29.77
N SER A 28 -23.94 14.58 29.27
CA SER A 28 -25.19 13.90 29.59
C SER A 28 -24.95 12.41 29.46
N ALA A 29 -24.59 11.79 30.59
CA ALA A 29 -24.53 10.36 30.76
C ALA A 29 -25.92 9.75 30.53
N LYS A 30 -26.02 8.74 29.65
CA LYS A 30 -27.09 7.74 29.70
C LYS A 30 -26.55 6.36 29.30
N LYS A 31 -26.80 5.42 30.21
CA LYS A 31 -26.49 4.00 30.26
C LYS A 31 -27.45 3.17 29.38
N MET A 32 -27.04 1.91 29.11
CA MET A 32 -27.75 0.78 28.46
C MET A 32 -27.80 0.84 26.93
N GLU A 33 -27.66 -0.25 26.16
CA GLU A 33 -27.60 -1.68 26.45
C GLU A 33 -26.96 -2.41 25.25
N GLY A 34 -26.43 -3.63 25.48
CA GLY A 34 -25.70 -4.39 24.49
C GLY A 34 -26.52 -4.78 23.25
N ILE A 35 -25.89 -4.65 22.08
CA ILE A 35 -26.37 -5.25 20.85
C ILE A 35 -25.49 -6.47 20.57
N LYS A 36 -26.14 -7.64 20.64
CA LYS A 36 -25.61 -8.94 20.26
C LYS A 36 -25.15 -8.89 18.80
N ILE A 37 -23.87 -9.20 18.55
CA ILE A 37 -23.41 -9.52 17.20
C ILE A 37 -23.58 -11.02 17.02
N SER A 38 -24.52 -11.39 16.18
CA SER A 38 -24.75 -12.74 15.70
C SER A 38 -23.45 -13.30 15.11
N ALA A 39 -23.07 -14.47 15.61
CA ALA A 39 -22.26 -15.40 14.85
C ALA A 39 -23.00 -15.74 13.56
N ASP A 40 -22.37 -15.58 12.41
CA ASP A 40 -22.17 -16.67 11.45
C ASP A 40 -21.34 -16.21 10.24
N LYS A 41 -20.18 -16.83 10.06
CA LYS A 41 -19.76 -17.56 8.84
C LYS A 41 -18.25 -17.70 8.85
N HIS A 42 -17.82 -18.94 9.08
CA HIS A 42 -16.48 -19.43 8.79
C HIS A 42 -16.07 -19.07 7.36
N SER A 43 -15.15 -18.12 7.20
CA SER A 43 -14.17 -18.19 6.12
C SER A 43 -12.88 -18.66 6.75
N GLU A 44 -12.58 -19.93 6.51
CA GLU A 44 -11.33 -20.59 6.83
C GLU A 44 -10.18 -19.74 6.27
N MET A 45 -9.44 -19.07 7.16
CA MET A 45 -8.29 -18.26 6.79
C MET A 45 -7.04 -19.11 7.01
N GLU A 46 -6.43 -19.43 5.88
CA GLU A 46 -5.14 -20.07 5.73
C GLU A 46 -4.11 -19.46 6.69
N VAL A 47 -3.59 -20.28 7.59
CA VAL A 47 -2.48 -19.88 8.48
C VAL A 47 -1.24 -19.80 7.59
N HIS A 48 -0.94 -18.62 7.05
CA HIS A 48 0.40 -18.35 6.54
C HIS A 48 1.34 -18.25 7.74
N THR A 49 1.90 -19.41 8.11
CA THR A 49 3.06 -19.50 8.98
C THR A 49 4.11 -18.52 8.45
N ILE A 50 4.73 -17.75 9.33
CA ILE A 50 5.80 -16.80 8.96
C ILE A 50 7.00 -17.64 8.55
N ASN A 51 7.01 -18.11 7.30
CA ASN A 51 8.06 -18.96 6.77
C ASN A 51 9.35 -18.12 6.74
N ALA A 52 10.41 -18.62 7.38
CA ALA A 52 11.73 -18.02 7.27
C ALA A 52 12.14 -17.99 5.77
N ALA A 53 12.73 -16.88 5.32
CA ALA A 53 13.24 -16.80 3.95
C ALA A 53 14.27 -17.92 3.74
N SER A 54 14.09 -18.70 2.67
CA SER A 54 14.92 -19.87 2.36
C SER A 54 16.26 -19.48 1.74
N SER A 55 16.29 -18.38 1.01
CA SER A 55 17.49 -17.79 0.45
C SER A 55 17.31 -16.30 0.23
N TYR A 56 18.41 -15.59 -0.05
CA TYR A 56 18.40 -14.17 -0.36
C TYR A 56 19.18 -13.94 -1.65
N HIS A 57 18.59 -13.17 -2.56
CA HIS A 57 19.27 -12.68 -3.76
C HIS A 57 19.90 -11.33 -3.46
N VAL A 58 21.21 -11.26 -3.59
CA VAL A 58 21.99 -10.06 -3.34
C VAL A 58 22.51 -9.51 -4.66
N VAL A 59 22.26 -8.22 -4.91
CA VAL A 59 22.78 -7.49 -6.06
C VAL A 59 23.62 -6.32 -5.54
N GLU A 60 24.91 -6.34 -5.85
CA GLU A 60 25.86 -5.27 -5.52
C GLU A 60 26.22 -4.51 -6.79
N LYS A 61 25.98 -3.20 -6.79
CA LYS A 61 26.26 -2.31 -7.92
C LYS A 61 27.33 -1.30 -7.53
N ILE A 62 28.46 -1.35 -8.24
CA ILE A 62 29.57 -0.41 -8.08
C ILE A 62 29.61 0.50 -9.30
N ASN A 63 29.29 1.77 -9.06
CA ASN A 63 29.30 2.85 -10.03
C ASN A 63 30.68 3.52 -10.02
N MET A 64 31.34 3.57 -11.18
CA MET A 64 32.64 4.20 -11.37
C MET A 64 32.49 5.45 -12.24
N THR A 65 33.49 6.32 -12.27
CA THR A 65 33.50 7.53 -13.12
C THR A 65 33.44 7.22 -14.61
N PHE A 66 33.87 6.02 -15.01
CA PHE A 66 33.69 5.48 -16.34
C PHE A 66 33.29 4.00 -16.24
N GLY A 67 32.02 3.72 -16.50
CA GLY A 67 31.43 2.38 -16.39
C GLY A 67 31.09 1.97 -14.96
N GLY A 68 30.83 0.68 -14.77
CA GLY A 68 30.50 0.08 -13.49
C GLY A 68 30.36 -1.42 -13.62
N TYR A 69 30.33 -2.13 -12.50
CA TYR A 69 30.11 -3.57 -12.47
C TYR A 69 28.99 -3.93 -11.49
N THR A 70 28.33 -5.04 -11.79
CA THR A 70 27.27 -5.60 -10.95
C THR A 70 27.63 -7.03 -10.60
N THR A 71 27.62 -7.35 -9.31
CA THR A 71 27.86 -8.69 -8.79
C THR A 71 26.57 -9.21 -8.17
N THR A 72 26.12 -10.38 -8.62
CA THR A 72 24.88 -11.01 -8.15
C THR A 72 25.21 -12.38 -7.57
N TYR A 73 24.72 -12.65 -6.37
CA TYR A 73 24.90 -13.93 -5.69
C TYR A 73 23.69 -14.29 -4.83
N THR A 74 23.59 -15.57 -4.47
CA THR A 74 22.52 -16.10 -3.62
C THR A 74 23.14 -16.57 -2.31
N VAL A 75 22.55 -16.18 -1.17
CA VAL A 75 22.98 -16.64 0.16
C VAL A 75 21.84 -17.35 0.87
N SER A 76 22.15 -18.36 1.68
CA SER A 76 21.15 -19.00 2.55
C SER A 76 20.85 -18.13 3.78
N ASP A 77 21.88 -17.48 4.32
CA ASP A 77 21.78 -16.66 5.52
C ASP A 77 22.28 -15.23 5.27
N LEU A 78 21.60 -14.26 5.88
CA LEU A 78 21.96 -12.84 5.73
C LEU A 78 23.34 -12.51 6.30
N SER A 79 23.84 -13.30 7.25
CA SER A 79 25.18 -13.14 7.82
C SER A 79 26.31 -13.41 6.82
N GLN A 80 26.02 -14.07 5.70
CA GLN A 80 26.96 -14.33 4.62
C GLN A 80 27.07 -13.14 3.64
N VAL A 81 26.18 -12.16 3.76
CA VAL A 81 26.24 -10.94 2.95
C VAL A 81 27.35 -10.06 3.49
N ASN A 82 28.26 -9.66 2.61
CA ASN A 82 29.34 -8.75 2.98
C ASN A 82 28.74 -7.45 3.53
N THR A 83 29.23 -6.96 4.66
CA THR A 83 28.77 -5.71 5.29
C THR A 83 29.71 -4.53 5.06
N ASN A 84 30.82 -4.75 4.34
CA ASN A 84 31.77 -3.70 4.00
C ASN A 84 31.06 -2.54 3.30
N ASP A 85 31.51 -1.33 3.64
CA ASP A 85 31.09 -0.11 2.97
C ASP A 85 31.47 -0.18 1.49
N LEU A 86 30.47 -0.03 0.62
CA LEU A 86 30.67 -0.03 -0.82
C LEU A 86 31.18 1.31 -1.33
N GLY A 87 31.17 2.37 -0.52
CA GLY A 87 31.58 3.71 -0.91
C GLY A 87 30.46 4.53 -1.57
N PRO A 88 30.73 5.81 -1.86
CA PRO A 88 29.71 6.75 -2.31
C PRO A 88 29.14 6.36 -3.68
N ASN A 89 27.82 6.53 -3.84
CA ASN A 89 27.05 6.20 -5.04
C ASN A 89 26.96 4.71 -5.39
N ASN A 90 27.33 3.80 -4.49
CA ASN A 90 27.19 2.36 -4.68
C ASN A 90 25.99 1.79 -3.91
N THR A 91 25.47 0.63 -4.31
CA THR A 91 24.25 0.08 -3.69
C THR A 91 24.31 -1.43 -3.55
N ARG A 92 23.82 -1.94 -2.41
CA ARG A 92 23.56 -3.35 -2.14
C ARG A 92 22.07 -3.54 -1.91
N VAL A 93 21.42 -4.39 -2.70
CA VAL A 93 20.01 -4.75 -2.53
C VAL A 93 19.94 -6.23 -2.19
N VAL A 94 19.25 -6.57 -1.09
CA VAL A 94 19.04 -7.94 -0.63
C VAL A 94 17.54 -8.24 -0.67
N THR A 95 17.15 -9.16 -1.55
CA THR A 95 15.75 -9.56 -1.73
C THR A 95 15.56 -10.96 -1.11
N PRO A 96 14.73 -11.11 -0.07
CA PRO A 96 14.42 -12.42 0.49
C PRO A 96 13.59 -13.24 -0.50
N HIS A 97 13.94 -14.52 -0.63
CA HIS A 97 13.21 -15.52 -1.39
C HIS A 97 12.67 -16.58 -0.43
N PHE A 98 11.35 -16.66 -0.34
CA PHE A 98 10.67 -17.66 0.49
C PHE A 98 10.56 -18.96 -0.33
N SER A 99 10.93 -20.10 0.26
CA SER A 99 10.68 -21.38 -0.39
C SER A 99 9.17 -21.60 -0.49
N GLU A 100 8.68 -21.96 -1.68
CA GLU A 100 7.35 -22.52 -1.83
C GLU A 100 7.25 -23.74 -0.90
N ASP A 101 6.21 -23.78 -0.07
CA ASP A 101 5.97 -24.89 0.84
C ASP A 101 5.91 -26.18 0.01
N LYS A 102 6.95 -27.00 0.15
CA LYS A 102 6.96 -28.34 -0.42
C LYS A 102 5.83 -29.08 0.26
N HIS A 103 4.68 -29.20 -0.41
CA HIS A 103 3.57 -30.03 0.04
C HIS A 103 4.12 -31.43 0.38
N LEU A 104 4.26 -31.69 1.68
CA LEU A 104 4.63 -33.00 2.19
C LEU A 104 3.48 -33.94 1.82
N THR A 105 3.80 -35.03 1.13
CA THR A 105 2.78 -36.01 0.74
C THR A 105 2.19 -36.65 1.99
N ASP A 106 0.87 -36.83 2.00
CA ASP A 106 0.03 -37.20 3.16
C ASP A 106 0.60 -38.36 4.01
N ASN A 107 1.31 -39.29 3.39
CA ASN A 107 1.96 -40.44 4.03
C ASN A 107 3.07 -40.09 5.04
N GLN A 108 3.68 -38.91 4.97
CA GLN A 108 4.72 -38.49 5.93
C GLN A 108 4.12 -37.83 7.18
N ILE A 109 2.95 -37.20 7.03
CA ILE A 109 2.24 -36.51 8.10
C ILE A 109 1.62 -37.52 9.07
N GLU A 110 1.01 -38.59 8.54
CA GLU A 110 0.37 -39.65 9.34
C GLU A 110 1.36 -40.33 10.31
N LYS A 111 2.58 -40.61 9.82
CA LYS A 111 3.65 -41.27 10.59
C LYS A 111 4.22 -40.42 11.72
N LEU A 112 4.24 -39.10 11.53
CA LEU A 112 4.68 -38.13 12.54
C LEU A 112 3.59 -37.89 13.60
N THR A 113 2.31 -37.87 13.19
CA THR A 113 1.19 -37.70 14.13
C THR A 113 1.00 -38.88 15.06
N ASP A 114 1.28 -40.11 14.62
CA ASP A 114 1.14 -41.30 15.47
C ASP A 114 2.26 -41.42 16.50
N SER A 115 3.46 -40.97 16.16
CA SER A 115 4.60 -40.93 17.10
C SER A 115 4.40 -39.91 18.23
N ILE A 116 3.72 -38.78 17.94
CA ILE A 116 3.47 -37.72 18.92
C ILE A 116 2.36 -38.14 19.90
N LYS A 117 1.29 -38.78 19.42
CA LYS A 117 0.17 -39.29 20.25
C LYS A 117 0.62 -40.32 21.29
N GLN A 118 1.69 -41.06 21.00
CA GLN A 118 2.21 -42.09 21.91
C GLN A 118 3.07 -41.54 23.06
N SER A 119 3.43 -40.26 23.03
CA SER A 119 4.36 -39.64 24.00
C SER A 119 3.73 -38.66 24.99
N PHE A 120 2.43 -38.34 24.87
CA PHE A 120 1.77 -37.40 25.78
C PHE A 120 1.05 -38.13 26.92
N ILE A 121 1.64 -38.04 28.13
CA ILE A 121 0.93 -38.32 29.40
C ILE A 121 0.18 -37.03 29.78
N PRO A 122 -1.14 -37.07 30.09
CA PRO A 122 -1.90 -35.88 30.42
C PRO A 122 -1.49 -35.33 31.79
N ILE A 123 -1.00 -34.09 31.83
CA ILE A 123 -0.68 -33.37 33.08
C ILE A 123 -1.88 -32.50 33.45
N ASP A 124 -2.43 -32.82 34.62
CA ASP A 124 -3.58 -32.18 35.25
C ASP A 124 -3.38 -30.67 35.51
N SER A 125 -4.30 -29.88 34.95
CA SER A 125 -5.08 -28.79 35.55
C SER A 125 -4.46 -27.78 36.54
N ILE A 126 -3.14 -27.56 36.58
CA ILE A 126 -2.53 -26.54 37.44
C ILE A 126 -1.60 -25.66 36.61
N VAL A 127 -1.75 -24.34 36.77
CA VAL A 127 -1.04 -23.24 36.06
C VAL A 127 -1.65 -22.85 34.70
N LYS A 128 -2.96 -22.61 34.69
CA LYS A 128 -3.58 -21.64 33.76
C LYS A 128 -3.78 -20.32 34.51
N LYS A 129 -2.68 -19.76 35.03
CA LYS A 129 -2.67 -18.46 35.69
C LYS A 129 -1.63 -17.56 35.03
N ASP A 130 -2.17 -16.58 34.32
CA ASP A 130 -1.58 -15.29 33.98
C ASP A 130 -0.38 -15.26 33.03
N ILE A 131 -0.59 -15.69 31.78
CA ILE A 131 0.11 -15.09 30.63
C ILE A 131 -0.94 -14.63 29.63
N LYS A 132 -1.61 -13.51 29.94
CA LYS A 132 -2.28 -12.69 28.91
C LYS A 132 -1.20 -11.85 28.24
N THR A 133 -0.52 -12.41 27.23
CA THR A 133 0.22 -11.59 26.26
C THR A 133 -0.80 -10.94 25.32
N ASN A 134 -1.43 -9.87 25.79
CA ASN A 134 -2.19 -8.96 24.92
C ASN A 134 -1.17 -8.08 24.18
N THR A 135 -0.49 -8.65 23.19
CA THR A 135 0.19 -7.84 22.16
C THR A 135 -0.91 -7.40 21.20
N ASP A 136 -1.60 -6.32 21.52
CA ASP A 136 -2.60 -5.73 20.63
C ASP A 136 -1.89 -5.20 19.37
N PHE A 137 -1.80 -6.03 18.33
CA PHE A 137 -1.36 -5.58 17.02
C PHE A 137 -2.45 -4.68 16.44
N VAL A 138 -2.19 -3.37 16.41
CA VAL A 138 -3.06 -2.44 15.69
C VAL A 138 -2.78 -2.60 14.19
N TYR A 139 -3.60 -3.39 13.51
CA TYR A 139 -3.57 -3.48 12.06
C TYR A 139 -4.04 -2.15 11.47
N VAL A 140 -3.11 -1.36 10.95
CA VAL A 140 -3.44 -0.11 10.25
C VAL A 140 -3.68 -0.43 8.80
N ASN A 141 -4.94 -0.28 8.35
CA ASN A 141 -5.26 -0.38 6.93
C ASN A 141 -4.64 0.83 6.17
N PRO A 142 -3.69 0.60 5.25
CA PRO A 142 -3.04 1.69 4.52
C PRO A 142 -4.02 2.49 3.65
N LEU A 143 -5.03 1.82 3.08
CA LEU A 143 -6.03 2.45 2.21
C LEU A 143 -6.84 3.50 2.97
N GLN A 144 -7.36 3.11 4.13
CA GLN A 144 -8.11 4.01 5.01
C GLN A 144 -7.25 5.16 5.56
N THR A 145 -5.94 4.94 5.67
CA THR A 145 -5.01 6.00 6.07
C THR A 145 -4.80 6.99 4.94
N TYR A 146 -4.59 6.53 3.70
CA TYR A 146 -4.47 7.40 2.53
C TYR A 146 -5.75 8.21 2.26
N GLU A 147 -6.93 7.62 2.44
CA GLU A 147 -8.21 8.35 2.32
C GLU A 147 -8.27 9.52 3.30
N ARG A 148 -8.02 9.27 4.58
CA ARG A 148 -8.05 10.32 5.61
C ARG A 148 -7.02 11.42 5.34
N VAL A 149 -5.87 11.06 4.78
CA VAL A 149 -4.82 12.04 4.41
C VAL A 149 -5.27 12.87 3.21
N ALA A 150 -5.85 12.24 2.18
CA ALA A 150 -6.39 12.91 1.01
C ALA A 150 -7.57 13.83 1.36
N GLU A 151 -8.48 13.39 2.24
CA GLU A 151 -9.62 14.17 2.74
C GLU A 151 -9.19 15.40 3.54
N LYS A 152 -8.01 15.34 4.18
CA LYS A 152 -7.38 16.51 4.82
C LYS A 152 -6.73 17.47 3.84
N GLY A 153 -6.75 17.17 2.54
CA GLY A 153 -6.24 18.02 1.46
C GLY A 153 -4.79 17.75 1.05
N TYR A 154 -4.13 16.74 1.63
CA TYR A 154 -2.78 16.35 1.20
C TYR A 154 -2.88 15.57 -0.12
N LYS A 155 -2.11 15.97 -1.12
CA LYS A 155 -2.14 15.37 -2.46
C LYS A 155 -0.78 14.84 -2.85
N SER A 156 -0.74 13.63 -3.41
CA SER A 156 0.48 13.01 -3.92
C SER A 156 0.13 12.04 -5.05
N ILE A 157 0.94 12.05 -6.10
CA ILE A 157 0.78 11.17 -7.27
C ILE A 157 0.79 9.71 -6.84
N ASP A 158 1.77 9.29 -6.03
CA ASP A 158 1.90 7.91 -5.55
C ASP A 158 0.70 7.48 -4.68
N MET A 159 0.22 8.40 -3.84
CA MET A 159 -0.95 8.14 -2.99
C MET A 159 -2.22 7.92 -3.83
N PHE A 160 -2.46 8.76 -4.84
CA PHE A 160 -3.62 8.60 -5.70
C PHE A 160 -3.51 7.40 -6.65
N LYS A 161 -2.30 7.03 -7.10
CA LYS A 161 -2.06 5.74 -7.78
C LYS A 161 -2.50 4.56 -6.90
N LYS A 162 -2.08 4.54 -5.63
CA LYS A 162 -2.43 3.48 -4.67
C LYS A 162 -3.92 3.43 -4.36
N LEU A 163 -4.55 4.59 -4.12
CA LEU A 163 -6.00 4.69 -3.88
C LEU A 163 -6.80 4.21 -5.09
N GLY A 164 -6.54 4.78 -6.27
CA GLY A 164 -7.23 4.41 -7.51
C GLY A 164 -7.09 2.91 -7.83
N ASN A 165 -5.87 2.36 -7.72
CA ASN A 165 -5.61 0.94 -7.95
C ASN A 165 -6.37 0.06 -6.95
N ALA A 166 -6.28 0.34 -5.66
CA ALA A 166 -6.95 -0.45 -4.64
C ALA A 166 -8.47 -0.46 -4.86
N TYR A 167 -9.08 0.69 -5.13
CA TYR A 167 -10.52 0.76 -5.39
C TYR A 167 -10.91 0.06 -6.69
N PHE A 168 -10.10 0.19 -7.74
CA PHE A 168 -10.32 -0.50 -9.01
C PHE A 168 -10.31 -2.02 -8.87
N PHE A 169 -9.30 -2.58 -8.19
CA PHE A 169 -9.17 -4.02 -7.98
C PHE A 169 -10.20 -4.60 -7.01
N ASN A 170 -10.79 -3.78 -6.14
CA ASN A 170 -11.91 -4.15 -5.29
C ASN A 170 -13.27 -3.93 -5.97
N GLU A 171 -13.30 -3.71 -7.29
CA GLU A 171 -14.52 -3.47 -8.10
C GLU A 171 -15.35 -2.25 -7.67
N LYS A 172 -14.78 -1.37 -6.85
CA LYS A 172 -15.37 -0.13 -6.39
C LYS A 172 -15.02 0.99 -7.37
N LEU A 173 -15.59 0.87 -8.57
CA LEU A 173 -15.24 1.68 -9.72
C LEU A 173 -15.65 3.16 -9.58
N LYS A 174 -16.67 3.46 -8.77
CA LYS A 174 -17.07 4.84 -8.49
C LYS A 174 -16.00 5.60 -7.71
N GLU A 175 -15.45 4.98 -6.69
CA GLU A 175 -14.38 5.51 -5.87
C GLU A 175 -13.06 5.53 -6.66
N ALA A 176 -12.81 4.51 -7.48
CA ALA A 176 -11.66 4.47 -8.38
C ALA A 176 -11.68 5.65 -9.35
N ALA A 177 -12.83 5.94 -9.99
CA ALA A 177 -12.99 7.09 -10.87
C ALA A 177 -12.67 8.41 -10.17
N ARG A 178 -13.14 8.58 -8.93
CA ARG A 178 -12.83 9.77 -8.12
C ARG A 178 -11.33 9.94 -7.90
N TRP A 179 -10.64 8.89 -7.45
CA TRP A 179 -9.22 8.97 -7.11
C TRP A 179 -8.32 9.07 -8.33
N TYR A 180 -8.65 8.37 -9.43
CA TYR A 180 -7.98 8.58 -10.70
C TYR A 180 -8.22 9.99 -11.24
N GLY A 181 -9.42 10.55 -11.08
CA GLY A 181 -9.67 11.95 -11.43
C GLY A 181 -8.73 12.93 -10.73
N GLU A 182 -8.51 12.76 -9.42
CA GLU A 182 -7.52 13.54 -8.68
C GLU A 182 -6.08 13.29 -9.16
N LEU A 183 -5.73 12.04 -9.52
CA LEU A 183 -4.43 11.71 -10.11
C LEU A 183 -4.19 12.43 -11.44
N PHE A 184 -5.14 12.35 -12.36
CA PHE A 184 -5.07 12.96 -13.70
C PHE A 184 -5.13 14.49 -13.64
N ALA A 185 -5.74 15.07 -12.60
CA ALA A 185 -5.66 16.50 -12.34
C ALA A 185 -4.25 16.95 -11.90
N MET A 186 -3.41 16.06 -11.39
CA MET A 186 -2.04 16.37 -10.98
C MET A 186 -1.00 16.11 -12.07
N THR A 187 -1.16 15.03 -12.84
CA THR A 187 -0.21 14.65 -13.88
C THR A 187 -0.88 13.80 -14.96
N THR A 188 -0.43 13.97 -16.20
CA THR A 188 -0.76 13.10 -17.33
C THR A 188 0.44 12.25 -17.77
N ASP A 189 1.62 12.44 -17.17
CA ASP A 189 2.78 11.59 -17.40
C ASP A 189 2.64 10.29 -16.59
N LEU A 190 1.84 9.38 -17.13
CA LEU A 190 1.42 8.13 -16.50
C LEU A 190 1.53 6.98 -17.48
N GLU A 191 1.72 5.78 -16.95
CA GLU A 191 1.76 4.55 -17.72
C GLU A 191 0.39 4.28 -18.38
N PRO A 192 0.33 3.68 -19.59
CA PRO A 192 -0.92 3.46 -20.32
C PRO A 192 -2.00 2.74 -19.50
N VAL A 193 -1.59 1.84 -18.60
CA VAL A 193 -2.51 1.11 -17.71
C VAL A 193 -3.40 2.02 -16.87
N TYR A 194 -2.94 3.22 -16.49
CA TYR A 194 -3.74 4.16 -15.71
C TYR A 194 -4.84 4.81 -16.56
N TYR A 195 -4.58 5.08 -17.84
CA TYR A 195 -5.58 5.57 -18.79
C TYR A 195 -6.68 4.53 -18.98
N TYR A 196 -6.30 3.27 -19.21
CA TYR A 196 -7.25 2.16 -19.30
C TYR A 196 -8.13 2.01 -18.05
N ARG A 197 -7.51 1.95 -16.86
CA ARG A 197 -8.26 1.78 -15.59
C ARG A 197 -9.20 2.95 -15.31
N TYR A 198 -8.75 4.17 -15.62
CA TYR A 198 -9.59 5.35 -15.45
C TYR A 198 -10.75 5.37 -16.43
N ALA A 199 -10.50 5.07 -17.71
CA ALA A 199 -11.52 4.92 -18.74
C ALA A 199 -12.63 3.94 -18.32
N GLN A 200 -12.24 2.75 -17.85
CA GLN A 200 -13.21 1.74 -17.38
C GLN A 200 -14.02 2.23 -16.17
N SER A 201 -13.36 2.92 -15.23
CA SER A 201 -14.02 3.49 -14.05
C SER A 201 -15.02 4.60 -14.43
N LEU A 202 -14.66 5.46 -15.39
CA LEU A 202 -15.53 6.52 -15.92
C LEU A 202 -16.75 5.95 -16.64
N ARG A 203 -16.56 4.94 -17.49
CA ARG A 203 -17.68 4.27 -18.18
C ARG A 203 -18.68 3.66 -17.21
N PHE A 204 -18.21 3.07 -16.11
CA PHE A 204 -19.07 2.53 -15.05
C PHE A 204 -19.86 3.62 -14.32
N THR A 205 -19.26 4.79 -14.08
CA THR A 205 -19.92 5.92 -13.41
C THR A 205 -20.89 6.70 -14.30
N GLY A 206 -20.90 6.42 -15.61
CA GLY A 206 -21.77 7.04 -16.59
C GLY A 206 -21.12 8.20 -17.35
N GLU A 207 -19.87 8.55 -17.05
CA GLU A 207 -19.07 9.55 -17.78
C GLU A 207 -18.45 8.93 -19.04
N LYS A 208 -19.33 8.47 -19.95
CA LYS A 208 -18.93 7.68 -21.12
C LYS A 208 -18.02 8.47 -22.07
N GLU A 209 -18.33 9.73 -22.36
CA GLU A 209 -17.52 10.51 -23.32
C GLU A 209 -16.06 10.63 -22.85
N LYS A 210 -15.85 11.02 -21.59
CA LYS A 210 -14.49 11.08 -21.00
C LYS A 210 -13.84 9.71 -20.92
N GLY A 211 -14.63 8.67 -20.64
CA GLY A 211 -14.12 7.30 -20.62
C GLY A 211 -13.59 6.87 -21.99
N ASP A 212 -14.31 7.20 -23.05
CA ASP A 212 -13.93 6.89 -24.43
C ASP A 212 -12.71 7.73 -24.88
N GLU A 213 -12.62 9.01 -24.47
CA GLU A 213 -11.43 9.85 -24.67
C GLU A 213 -10.17 9.23 -24.04
N MET A 214 -10.26 8.81 -22.77
CA MET A 214 -9.15 8.19 -22.05
C MET A 214 -8.75 6.84 -22.67
N MET A 215 -9.72 6.10 -23.22
CA MET A 215 -9.45 4.85 -23.94
C MET A 215 -8.73 5.10 -25.26
N ALA A 216 -9.12 6.13 -26.02
CA ALA A 216 -8.43 6.48 -27.26
C ALA A 216 -6.96 6.85 -27.03
N ILE A 217 -6.66 7.59 -25.96
CA ILE A 217 -5.27 7.90 -25.56
C ILE A 217 -4.51 6.61 -25.21
N PHE A 218 -5.16 5.68 -24.49
CA PHE A 218 -4.54 4.39 -24.19
C PHE A 218 -4.17 3.61 -25.45
N ASP A 219 -5.08 3.52 -26.43
CA ASP A 219 -4.84 2.82 -27.70
C ASP A 219 -3.68 3.46 -28.49
N GLU A 220 -3.66 4.80 -28.58
CA GLU A 220 -2.56 5.55 -29.22
C GLU A 220 -1.22 5.27 -28.53
N MET A 221 -1.19 5.22 -27.19
CA MET A 221 0.03 4.91 -26.44
C MET A 221 0.47 3.46 -26.65
N LEU A 222 -0.44 2.52 -26.90
CA LEU A 222 -0.08 1.13 -27.20
C LEU A 222 0.57 1.01 -28.59
N GLU A 223 -0.03 1.63 -29.61
CA GLU A 223 0.49 1.61 -30.99
C GLU A 223 1.91 2.19 -31.07
N ASN A 224 2.13 3.35 -30.43
CA ASN A 224 3.44 4.00 -30.36
C ASN A 224 4.51 3.16 -29.63
N ASN A 225 4.11 2.27 -28.71
CA ASN A 225 5.03 1.39 -28.00
C ASN A 225 5.34 0.11 -28.80
N THR A 226 4.43 -0.36 -29.65
CA THR A 226 4.69 -1.51 -30.54
C THR A 226 5.65 -1.17 -31.66
N ASP A 227 5.58 0.05 -32.21
CA ASP A 227 6.43 0.47 -33.33
C ASP A 227 7.89 0.71 -32.95
N LYS A 228 8.16 1.05 -31.68
CA LYS A 228 9.52 1.22 -31.14
C LYS A 228 10.28 -0.10 -30.92
N LYS A 229 9.59 -1.24 -31.04
CA LYS A 229 10.15 -2.56 -30.75
C LYS A 229 10.44 -3.38 -32.02
N ASN A 230 10.11 -2.85 -33.20
CA ASN A 230 10.37 -3.42 -34.52
C ASN A 230 11.47 -2.64 -35.25
#